data_AF-A0A9W7AZR8-F1
#
_entry.id   AF-A0A9W7AZR8-F1
#
_cell.length_a   1.000
_cell.length_b   1.000
_cell.length_c   1.000
_cell.angle_alpha   90.00
_cell.angle_beta   90.00
_cell.angle_gamma   90.00
#
_symmetry.space_group_name_H-M   'P 1'
#
loop_
_entity.id
_entity.type
_entity.pdbx_description
1 polymer ?
#
loop_
_entity_poly.entity_id
_entity_poly.type
_entity_poly.pdbx_seq_one_letter_code
_entity_poly.pdbx_strand_id
1 'polypeptide(L)'
;MKTSNVNVWFTCEIATDHKWLMPLQEAFKQISSPDDRLSCPCCAGLKVCASNCLENVRPDLAGMWSFEKNVEAGLKDGPGGVLAKSDGMFWVENGEGRVWEVKVRKAVGTPGLPIPPPLPVPPPAPKPEVEEKKITEVPAPTPAPISAPAPAPLHSPTSPEEDKKWKQKFTKTINALKFASGFKAIMGLGFGKKKKKPTEIKFESGDEGEEKGRA
;
A
#
# COMPACT_ATOMS: atom_id res chain seq x y z
N MET A 1 -31.57 -13.43 26.28
CA MET A 1 -31.60 -14.25 25.04
C MET A 1 -30.17 -14.35 24.52
N LYS A 2 -29.67 -15.56 24.24
CA LYS A 2 -28.35 -15.73 23.60
C LYS A 2 -28.46 -15.16 22.20
N THR A 3 -27.74 -14.09 21.97
CA THR A 3 -27.70 -13.46 20.67
C THR A 3 -26.74 -14.25 19.80
N SER A 4 -27.21 -14.72 18.65
CA SER A 4 -26.38 -15.53 17.77
C SER A 4 -25.30 -14.64 17.15
N ASN A 5 -24.05 -15.10 17.13
CA ASN A 5 -22.93 -14.45 16.43
C ASN A 5 -23.02 -14.66 14.91
N VAL A 6 -24.22 -14.50 14.35
CA VAL A 6 -24.45 -14.60 12.91
C VAL A 6 -23.91 -13.33 12.28
N ASN A 7 -23.02 -13.46 11.32
CA ASN A 7 -22.57 -12.34 10.50
C ASN A 7 -23.39 -12.30 9.21
N VAL A 8 -23.66 -11.09 8.74
CA VAL A 8 -24.37 -10.83 7.49
C VAL A 8 -23.56 -9.90 6.59
N TRP A 9 -23.64 -10.13 5.29
CA TRP A 9 -22.96 -9.35 4.27
C TRP A 9 -23.83 -8.17 3.82
N PHE A 10 -23.19 -7.01 3.67
CA PHE A 10 -23.78 -5.79 3.14
C PHE A 10 -23.07 -5.35 1.87
N THR A 11 -23.80 -4.61 1.05
CA THR A 11 -23.34 -3.93 -0.15
C THR A 11 -23.72 -2.47 -0.08
N CYS A 12 -22.89 -1.57 -0.62
CA CYS A 12 -23.26 -0.16 -0.73
C CYS A 12 -24.11 0.10 -1.97
N GLU A 13 -25.04 1.03 -1.87
CA GLU A 13 -25.82 1.54 -3.00
C GLU A 13 -25.02 2.48 -3.90
N ILE A 14 -23.97 3.12 -3.37
CA ILE A 14 -23.13 4.09 -4.09
C ILE A 14 -22.14 3.38 -5.03
N ALA A 15 -21.53 2.29 -4.54
CA ALA A 15 -20.49 1.58 -5.28
C ALA A 15 -20.57 0.07 -5.05
N THR A 16 -20.47 -0.69 -6.13
CA THR A 16 -20.67 -2.15 -6.12
C THR A 16 -19.50 -2.93 -5.51
N ASP A 17 -18.31 -2.32 -5.45
CA ASP A 17 -17.11 -2.89 -4.83
C ASP A 17 -17.08 -2.71 -3.31
N HIS A 18 -18.02 -1.93 -2.76
CA HIS A 18 -18.14 -1.72 -1.33
C HIS A 18 -18.94 -2.84 -0.69
N LYS A 19 -18.23 -3.80 -0.10
CA LYS A 19 -18.81 -4.94 0.59
C LYS A 19 -18.20 -5.11 1.97
N TRP A 20 -19.03 -5.36 2.97
CA TRP A 20 -18.55 -5.59 4.33
C TRP A 20 -19.39 -6.63 5.07
N LEU A 21 -18.73 -7.31 5.99
CA LEU A 21 -19.33 -8.33 6.85
C LEU A 21 -19.43 -7.75 8.25
N MET A 22 -20.58 -7.90 8.90
CA MET A 22 -20.77 -7.45 10.28
C MET A 22 -21.76 -8.34 11.04
N PRO A 23 -21.74 -8.34 12.38
CA PRO A 23 -22.70 -9.09 13.17
C PRO A 23 -24.14 -8.62 12.94
N LEU A 24 -25.08 -9.56 12.83
CA LEU A 24 -26.51 -9.31 12.61
C LEU A 24 -27.11 -8.41 13.69
N GLN A 25 -26.61 -8.51 14.92
CA GLN A 25 -27.02 -7.64 16.02
C GLN A 25 -26.71 -6.17 15.74
N GLU A 26 -25.52 -5.90 15.23
CA GLU A 26 -25.07 -4.55 14.95
C GLU A 26 -25.79 -4.00 13.71
N ALA A 27 -26.02 -4.86 12.71
CA ALA A 27 -26.88 -4.57 11.57
C ALA A 27 -28.30 -4.14 11.98
N PHE A 28 -28.93 -4.85 12.91
CA PHE A 28 -30.28 -4.49 13.40
C PHE A 28 -30.32 -3.13 14.07
N LYS A 29 -29.32 -2.79 14.90
CA LYS A 29 -29.22 -1.46 15.52
C LYS A 29 -29.07 -0.37 14.48
N GLN A 30 -28.30 -0.65 13.44
CA GLN A 30 -28.04 0.29 12.36
C GLN A 30 -29.30 0.57 11.53
N ILE A 31 -30.03 -0.46 11.09
CA ILE A 31 -31.29 -0.33 10.33
C ILE A 31 -32.39 0.35 11.15
N SER A 32 -32.40 0.14 12.47
CA SER A 32 -33.42 0.69 13.37
C SER A 32 -33.10 2.11 13.86
N SER A 33 -31.97 2.69 13.44
CA SER A 33 -31.50 4.01 13.86
C SER A 33 -31.72 5.05 12.75
N PRO A 34 -32.29 6.22 13.05
CA PRO A 34 -32.43 7.32 12.08
C PRO A 34 -31.11 8.06 11.79
N ASP A 35 -30.04 7.82 12.57
CA ASP A 35 -28.72 8.41 12.32
C ASP A 35 -28.01 7.71 11.13
N ASP A 36 -27.41 8.51 10.24
CA ASP A 36 -26.54 8.13 9.08
C ASP A 36 -25.29 7.27 9.43
N ARG A 37 -25.23 6.70 10.64
CA ARG A 37 -24.19 5.77 11.10
C ARG A 37 -24.13 4.48 10.26
N LEU A 38 -25.11 4.28 9.38
CA LEU A 38 -25.18 3.30 8.29
C LEU A 38 -24.31 3.64 7.07
N SER A 39 -23.54 4.73 7.11
CA SER A 39 -22.64 5.04 5.99
C SER A 39 -21.69 3.87 5.75
N CYS A 40 -21.65 3.39 4.50
CA CYS A 40 -20.76 2.31 4.09
C CYS A 40 -19.33 2.57 4.61
N PRO A 41 -18.66 1.59 5.26
CA PRO A 41 -17.33 1.80 5.82
C PRO A 41 -16.29 2.16 4.76
N CYS A 42 -16.49 1.77 3.50
CA CYS A 42 -15.64 2.20 2.39
C CYS A 42 -15.87 3.68 2.03
N CYS A 43 -17.13 4.13 1.98
CA CYS A 43 -17.49 5.54 1.77
C CYS A 43 -16.98 6.44 2.90
N ALA A 44 -17.14 5.97 4.14
CA ALA A 44 -16.66 6.63 5.35
C ALA A 44 -15.13 6.66 5.49
N GLY A 45 -14.41 5.92 4.65
CA GLY A 45 -12.94 5.84 4.75
C GLY A 45 -12.45 5.06 5.96
N LEU A 46 -13.20 4.05 6.39
CA LEU A 46 -12.83 3.11 7.46
C LEU A 46 -12.34 1.77 6.90
N LYS A 47 -12.67 1.46 5.65
CA LYS A 47 -12.25 0.22 4.97
C LYS A 47 -11.70 0.53 3.58
N VAL A 48 -10.60 -0.13 3.23
CA VAL A 48 -10.02 -0.08 1.88
C VAL A 48 -10.80 -1.00 0.95
N CYS A 49 -11.11 -0.50 -0.23
CA CYS A 49 -11.70 -1.21 -1.37
C CYS A 49 -11.04 -0.74 -2.67
N ALA A 50 -11.39 -1.38 -3.78
CA ALA A 50 -10.77 -1.08 -5.07
C ALA A 50 -11.01 0.37 -5.50
N SER A 51 -12.18 0.95 -5.27
CA SER A 51 -12.50 2.32 -5.68
C SER A 51 -11.85 3.41 -4.81
N ASN A 52 -11.37 3.08 -3.60
CA ASN A 52 -10.84 4.08 -2.66
C ASN A 52 -9.37 3.88 -2.26
N CYS A 53 -8.70 2.89 -2.84
CA CYS A 53 -7.28 2.65 -2.60
C CYS A 53 -6.41 3.67 -3.34
N LEU A 54 -5.21 3.95 -2.81
CA LEU A 54 -4.27 4.90 -3.37
C LEU A 54 -3.87 4.55 -4.80
N GLU A 55 -3.72 3.25 -5.09
CA GLU A 55 -3.36 2.73 -6.41
C GLU A 55 -4.36 3.13 -7.49
N ASN A 56 -5.66 3.06 -7.20
CA ASN A 56 -6.70 3.39 -8.17
C ASN A 56 -7.05 4.88 -8.19
N VAL A 57 -6.95 5.56 -7.04
CA VAL A 57 -7.29 6.99 -6.94
C VAL A 57 -6.18 7.88 -7.49
N ARG A 58 -4.91 7.51 -7.30
CA ARG A 58 -3.71 8.25 -7.75
C ARG A 58 -2.61 7.26 -8.20
N PRO A 59 -2.74 6.66 -9.39
CA PRO A 59 -1.76 5.70 -9.91
C PRO A 59 -0.38 6.33 -10.11
N ASP A 60 -0.32 7.64 -10.35
CA ASP A 60 0.90 8.43 -10.41
C ASP A 60 1.67 8.44 -9.06
N LEU A 61 0.96 8.55 -7.93
CA LEU A 61 1.56 8.42 -6.60
C LEU A 61 1.98 6.97 -6.29
N ALA A 62 1.19 5.99 -6.74
CA ALA A 62 1.56 4.58 -6.62
C ALA A 62 2.84 4.24 -7.41
N GLY A 63 3.08 4.94 -8.53
CA GLY A 63 4.32 4.85 -9.30
C GLY A 63 5.56 5.36 -8.56
N MET A 64 5.40 6.28 -7.61
CA MET A 64 6.48 6.80 -6.75
C MET A 64 6.71 5.98 -5.47
N TRP A 65 6.04 4.84 -5.30
CA TRP A 65 6.06 4.09 -4.04
C TRP A 65 7.46 3.55 -3.68
N SER A 66 7.98 3.95 -2.51
CA SER A 66 9.22 3.41 -1.96
C SER A 66 8.97 2.08 -1.22
N PHE A 67 9.22 0.95 -1.87
CA PHE A 67 8.89 -0.38 -1.33
C PHE A 67 9.54 -0.70 0.01
N GLU A 68 10.86 -0.54 0.11
CA GLU A 68 11.62 -0.93 1.30
C GLU A 68 11.13 -0.16 2.53
N LYS A 69 11.08 1.17 2.43
CA LYS A 69 10.59 2.04 3.52
C LYS A 69 9.13 1.80 3.89
N ASN A 70 8.25 1.57 2.91
CA ASN A 70 6.84 1.34 3.21
C ASN A 70 6.60 -0.01 3.86
N VAL A 71 7.36 -1.05 3.49
CA VAL A 71 7.29 -2.34 4.17
C VAL A 71 7.82 -2.24 5.60
N GLU A 72 8.92 -1.51 5.82
CA GLU A 72 9.43 -1.18 7.16
C GLU A 72 8.39 -0.42 7.99
N ALA A 73 7.65 0.51 7.38
CA ALA A 73 6.58 1.28 8.01
C ALA A 73 5.27 0.49 8.21
N GLY A 74 5.22 -0.79 7.83
CA GLY A 74 4.06 -1.67 8.02
C GLY A 74 3.03 -1.69 6.87
N LEU A 75 3.27 -0.96 5.79
CA LEU A 75 2.42 -0.91 4.58
C LEU A 75 2.75 -2.05 3.62
N LYS A 76 2.55 -3.29 4.08
CA LYS A 76 2.95 -4.52 3.38
C LYS A 76 2.09 -4.83 2.15
N ASP A 77 0.86 -4.36 2.15
CA ASP A 77 -0.13 -4.60 1.09
C ASP A 77 0.05 -3.64 -0.11
N GLY A 78 1.09 -2.80 -0.08
CA GLY A 78 1.40 -1.84 -1.15
C GLY A 78 0.40 -0.67 -1.21
N PRO A 79 0.43 0.12 -2.30
CA PRO A 79 -0.46 1.27 -2.47
C PRO A 79 -1.94 0.86 -2.55
N GLY A 80 -2.26 -0.33 -3.07
CA GLY A 80 -3.61 -0.89 -3.07
C GLY A 80 -4.19 -1.14 -1.68
N GLY A 81 -3.33 -1.30 -0.66
CA GLY A 81 -3.74 -1.42 0.75
C GLY A 81 -3.88 -0.08 1.48
N VAL A 82 -3.58 1.04 0.84
CA VAL A 82 -3.64 2.37 1.45
C VAL A 82 -4.94 3.06 1.06
N LEU A 83 -5.70 3.51 2.06
CA LEU A 83 -6.87 4.33 1.82
C LEU A 83 -6.45 5.74 1.37
N ALA A 84 -6.92 6.20 0.20
CA ALA A 84 -6.59 7.51 -0.34
C ALA A 84 -7.02 8.69 0.56
N LYS A 85 -8.07 8.49 1.37
CA LYS A 85 -8.55 9.47 2.37
C LYS A 85 -7.82 9.39 3.71
N SER A 86 -6.91 8.44 3.93
CA SER A 86 -6.25 8.30 5.24
C SER A 86 -5.37 9.49 5.58
N ASP A 87 -5.26 9.78 6.88
CA ASP A 87 -4.28 10.73 7.41
C ASP A 87 -2.91 10.08 7.66
N GLY A 88 -2.73 8.83 7.21
CA GLY A 88 -1.47 8.10 7.31
C GLY A 88 -0.37 8.70 6.46
N MET A 89 0.85 8.23 6.70
CA MET A 89 2.03 8.60 5.95
C MET A 89 2.48 7.43 5.07
N PHE A 90 3.15 7.75 3.97
CA PHE A 90 3.83 6.77 3.14
C PHE A 90 5.09 7.39 2.53
N TRP A 91 6.03 6.54 2.18
CA TRP A 91 7.31 6.92 1.60
C TRP A 91 7.24 6.88 0.09
N VAL A 92 7.74 7.94 -0.52
CA VAL A 92 7.89 8.06 -1.97
C VAL A 92 9.36 8.16 -2.33
N GLU A 93 9.71 7.64 -3.49
CA GLU A 93 11.04 7.66 -4.08
C GLU A 93 10.97 8.39 -5.42
N ASN A 94 11.90 9.31 -5.68
CA ASN A 94 12.08 9.83 -7.03
C ASN A 94 12.96 8.86 -7.84
N GLY A 95 12.92 8.95 -9.17
CA GLY A 95 13.78 8.13 -10.04
C GLY A 95 15.29 8.30 -9.84
N GLU A 96 15.71 9.19 -8.94
CA GLU A 96 17.11 9.47 -8.58
C GLU A 96 17.51 8.82 -7.24
N GLY A 97 16.64 7.99 -6.64
CA GLY A 97 16.89 7.29 -5.38
C GLY A 97 16.68 8.13 -4.12
N ARG A 98 16.16 9.36 -4.26
CA ARG A 98 15.80 10.21 -3.14
C ARG A 98 14.47 9.75 -2.56
N VAL A 99 14.45 9.46 -1.27
CA VAL A 99 13.27 8.93 -0.57
C VAL A 99 12.81 9.91 0.51
N TRP A 100 11.51 10.20 0.56
CA TRP A 100 10.93 11.07 1.59
C TRP A 100 9.51 10.64 1.95
N GLU A 101 9.06 11.05 3.14
CA GLU A 101 7.74 10.73 3.64
C GLU A 101 6.73 11.82 3.27
N VAL A 102 5.50 11.40 2.94
CA VAL A 102 4.39 12.27 2.60
C VAL A 102 3.10 11.79 3.26
N LYS A 103 2.21 12.74 3.53
CA LYS A 103 0.88 12.46 4.08
C LYS A 103 -0.09 12.09 2.96
N VAL A 104 -0.77 10.95 3.08
CA VAL A 104 -1.61 10.37 2.02
C VAL A 104 -2.68 11.37 1.56
N ARG A 105 -3.58 11.79 2.45
CA ARG A 105 -4.65 12.75 2.12
C ARG A 105 -4.13 14.03 1.47
N LYS A 106 -2.97 14.54 1.93
CA LYS A 106 -2.36 15.77 1.39
C LYS A 106 -1.83 15.53 -0.03
N ALA A 107 -1.12 14.43 -0.26
CA ALA A 107 -0.57 14.09 -1.56
C ALA A 107 -1.69 13.85 -2.59
N VAL A 108 -2.75 13.14 -2.19
CA VAL A 108 -3.90 12.86 -3.07
C VAL A 108 -4.63 14.15 -3.47
N GLY A 109 -4.83 15.07 -2.53
CA GLY A 109 -5.53 16.34 -2.78
C GLY A 109 -4.68 17.44 -3.45
N THR A 110 -3.36 17.27 -3.51
CA THR A 110 -2.47 18.25 -4.17
C THR A 110 -2.27 17.83 -5.63
N PRO A 111 -2.54 18.72 -6.60
CA PRO A 111 -2.22 18.46 -8.00
C PRO A 111 -0.73 18.21 -8.22
N GLY A 112 -0.41 17.26 -9.09
CA GLY A 112 0.96 16.90 -9.43
C GLY A 112 1.62 15.94 -8.44
N LEU A 113 2.88 15.62 -8.72
CA LEU A 113 3.68 14.72 -7.91
C LEU A 113 4.26 15.44 -6.68
N PRO A 114 4.37 14.78 -5.52
CA PRO A 114 5.05 15.34 -4.37
C PRO A 114 6.49 15.68 -4.74
N ILE A 115 6.96 16.82 -4.25
CA ILE A 115 8.34 17.27 -4.45
C ILE A 115 9.12 16.91 -3.18
N PRO A 116 10.35 16.40 -3.31
CA PRO A 116 11.18 16.14 -2.14
C PRO A 116 11.46 17.44 -1.37
N PRO A 117 11.59 17.38 -0.03
CA PRO A 117 11.95 18.55 0.76
C PRO A 117 13.28 19.15 0.27
N PRO A 118 13.55 20.45 0.43
CA PRO A 118 14.85 21.04 0.08
C PRO A 118 15.98 20.30 0.80
N LEU A 119 17.12 20.10 0.13
CA LEU A 119 18.31 19.60 0.81
C LEU A 119 18.76 20.66 1.84
N PRO A 120 19.24 20.24 3.02
CA PRO A 120 19.84 21.18 3.95
C PRO A 120 20.97 21.93 3.25
N VAL A 121 20.93 23.25 3.31
CA VAL A 121 21.98 24.09 2.74
C VAL A 121 23.28 23.69 3.45
N PRO A 122 24.36 23.33 2.72
CA PRO A 122 25.62 23.05 3.37
C PRO A 122 26.00 24.27 4.23
N PRO A 123 26.56 24.06 5.44
CA PRO A 123 27.03 25.17 6.24
C PRO A 123 27.95 26.04 5.36
N PRO A 124 27.85 27.37 5.47
CA PRO A 124 28.69 28.27 4.68
C PRO A 124 30.12 27.80 4.86
N ALA A 125 30.81 27.57 3.73
CA ALA A 125 32.20 27.14 3.75
C ALA A 125 32.94 28.03 4.75
N PRO A 126 33.75 27.46 5.66
CA PRO A 126 34.58 28.29 6.52
C PRO A 126 35.29 29.28 5.61
N LYS A 127 35.19 30.58 5.95
CA LYS A 127 35.88 31.64 5.19
C LYS A 127 37.30 31.13 4.93
N PRO A 128 37.84 31.29 3.72
CA PRO A 128 39.23 30.91 3.47
C PRO A 128 40.08 31.65 4.50
N GLU A 129 40.49 30.93 5.54
CA GLU A 129 41.55 31.37 6.42
C GLU A 129 42.76 31.38 5.50
N VAL A 130 43.32 32.57 5.30
CA VAL A 130 44.54 32.77 4.53
C VAL A 130 45.65 32.13 5.35
N GLU A 131 45.76 30.81 5.28
CA GLU A 131 46.97 30.10 5.64
C GLU A 131 47.99 30.39 4.55
N GLU A 132 48.91 31.31 4.84
CA GLU A 132 50.18 31.42 4.11
C GLU A 132 50.92 30.08 4.21
N LYS A 133 50.65 29.18 3.26
CA LYS A 133 51.37 27.92 3.14
C LYS A 133 52.76 28.19 2.58
N LYS A 134 53.74 28.22 3.50
CA LYS A 134 55.15 27.98 3.20
C LYS A 134 55.28 26.65 2.47
N ILE A 135 55.71 26.73 1.20
CA ILE A 135 55.92 25.59 0.31
C ILE A 135 57.11 24.79 0.82
N THR A 136 56.89 23.52 1.12
CA THR A 136 57.94 22.49 1.13
C THR A 136 57.49 21.36 0.23
N GLU A 137 58.21 21.18 -0.87
CA GLU A 137 58.03 20.09 -1.83
C GLU A 137 58.36 18.74 -1.20
N VAL A 138 57.56 17.72 -1.51
CA VAL A 138 57.95 16.30 -1.44
C VAL A 138 57.23 15.54 -2.58
N PRO A 139 57.89 14.59 -3.27
CA PRO A 139 57.49 14.15 -4.61
C PRO A 139 56.46 13.02 -4.65
N ALA A 140 55.96 12.79 -5.87
CA ALA A 140 54.88 11.89 -6.27
C ALA A 140 55.03 10.41 -5.87
N PRO A 141 53.90 9.70 -5.75
CA PRO A 141 53.76 8.44 -6.48
C PRO A 141 52.43 8.27 -7.24
N THR A 142 52.60 7.94 -8.53
CA THR A 142 51.92 6.99 -9.44
C THR A 142 50.40 6.68 -9.35
N PRO A 143 49.67 6.61 -10.49
CA PRO A 143 48.21 6.43 -10.52
C PRO A 143 47.75 4.95 -10.56
N ALA A 144 46.55 4.68 -10.05
CA ALA A 144 45.78 3.46 -10.32
C ALA A 144 44.34 3.80 -10.75
N PRO A 145 43.68 2.97 -11.59
CA PRO A 145 42.53 3.36 -12.41
C PRO A 145 41.19 2.88 -11.85
N ILE A 146 40.17 3.74 -11.91
CA ILE A 146 38.75 3.43 -11.61
C ILE A 146 37.93 4.42 -12.46
N SER A 147 36.87 4.13 -13.21
CA SER A 147 36.18 2.95 -13.72
C SER A 147 35.30 3.42 -14.89
N ALA A 148 34.77 2.48 -15.66
CA ALA A 148 33.93 2.63 -16.85
C ALA A 148 32.57 3.35 -16.60
N PRO A 149 31.80 3.71 -17.65
CA PRO A 149 30.79 4.78 -17.63
C PRO A 149 29.41 4.36 -17.11
N ALA A 150 28.65 5.36 -16.68
CA ALA A 150 27.26 5.29 -16.24
C ALA A 150 26.31 4.73 -17.32
N PRO A 151 25.28 3.93 -16.96
CA PRO A 151 24.12 3.73 -17.81
C PRO A 151 23.11 4.88 -17.63
N ALA A 152 22.65 5.41 -18.76
CA ALA A 152 21.65 6.47 -18.87
C ALA A 152 20.27 6.09 -18.25
N PRO A 153 19.47 7.07 -17.80
CA PRO A 153 18.16 6.80 -17.20
C PRO A 153 17.12 6.43 -18.26
N LEU A 154 16.45 5.29 -18.04
CA LEU A 154 15.34 4.81 -18.86
C LEU A 154 14.01 5.41 -18.39
N HIS A 155 13.26 5.79 -19.40
CA HIS A 155 11.99 6.51 -19.45
C HIS A 155 10.83 5.80 -18.72
N SER A 156 9.78 6.58 -18.44
CA SER A 156 8.57 6.23 -17.70
C SER A 156 7.76 5.08 -18.31
N PRO A 157 7.15 4.23 -17.46
CA PRO A 157 6.26 3.19 -17.92
C PRO A 157 4.92 3.64 -18.52
N THR A 158 4.57 3.11 -19.70
CA THR A 158 3.22 3.23 -20.30
C THR A 158 2.68 1.87 -20.78
N SER A 159 3.33 0.74 -20.42
CA SER A 159 3.01 -0.58 -20.95
C SER A 159 2.51 -1.59 -19.90
N PRO A 160 1.57 -2.51 -20.25
CA PRO A 160 1.18 -3.66 -19.43
C PRO A 160 2.34 -4.57 -18.98
N GLU A 161 3.48 -4.53 -19.67
CA GLU A 161 4.70 -5.24 -19.25
C GLU A 161 5.34 -4.66 -17.99
N GLU A 162 5.19 -3.36 -17.77
CA GLU A 162 5.79 -2.69 -16.62
C GLU A 162 4.95 -2.86 -15.35
N ASP A 163 3.63 -3.03 -15.50
CA ASP A 163 2.75 -3.54 -14.42
C ASP A 163 3.16 -4.97 -14.00
N LYS A 164 3.46 -5.86 -14.97
CA LYS A 164 4.03 -7.18 -14.65
C LYS A 164 5.38 -7.07 -13.96
N LYS A 165 6.27 -6.18 -14.41
CA LYS A 165 7.58 -5.94 -13.79
C LYS A 165 7.45 -5.38 -12.38
N TRP A 166 6.47 -4.51 -12.14
CA TRP A 166 6.12 -3.95 -10.83
C TRP A 166 5.60 -5.04 -9.88
N LYS A 167 4.63 -5.86 -10.32
CA LYS A 167 4.10 -7.02 -9.55
C LYS A 167 5.18 -8.06 -9.26
N GLN A 168 6.10 -8.29 -10.20
CA GLN A 168 7.25 -9.18 -10.01
C GLN A 168 8.27 -8.60 -9.02
N LYS A 169 8.60 -7.31 -9.12
CA LYS A 169 9.49 -6.62 -8.16
C LYS A 169 8.88 -6.67 -6.75
N PHE A 170 7.58 -6.38 -6.62
CA PHE A 170 6.84 -6.49 -5.37
C PHE A 170 6.92 -7.90 -4.77
N THR A 171 6.57 -8.93 -5.55
CA THR A 171 6.58 -10.33 -5.08
C THR A 171 7.99 -10.80 -4.70
N LYS A 172 9.02 -10.43 -5.48
CA LYS A 172 10.41 -10.79 -5.24
C LYS A 172 10.95 -10.14 -3.97
N THR A 173 10.67 -8.85 -3.74
CA THR A 173 11.11 -8.13 -2.54
C THR A 173 10.43 -8.63 -1.27
N ILE A 174 9.10 -8.87 -1.32
CA ILE A 174 8.37 -9.46 -0.19
C ILE A 174 8.92 -10.85 0.17
N ASN A 175 9.20 -11.68 -0.84
CA ASN A 175 9.78 -13.00 -0.59
C ASN A 175 11.21 -12.89 -0.06
N ALA A 176 12.06 -12.01 -0.62
CA ALA A 176 13.41 -11.77 -0.10
C ALA A 176 13.41 -11.32 1.37
N LEU A 177 12.48 -10.44 1.77
CA LEU A 177 12.32 -10.01 3.16
C LEU A 177 11.84 -11.15 4.08
N LYS A 178 11.02 -12.08 3.57
CA LYS A 178 10.66 -13.31 4.30
C LYS A 178 11.84 -14.26 4.53
N PHE A 179 12.87 -14.21 3.68
CA PHE A 179 14.08 -15.05 3.80
C PHE A 179 15.25 -14.36 4.52
N ALA A 180 15.30 -13.03 4.54
CA ALA A 180 16.38 -12.26 5.19
C ALA A 180 16.21 -12.13 6.72
N SER A 181 15.03 -12.41 7.25
CA SER A 181 14.79 -12.45 8.69
C SER A 181 14.58 -13.88 9.14
N GLY A 182 15.50 -14.41 9.95
CA GLY A 182 15.23 -15.54 10.82
C GLY A 182 14.02 -15.19 11.70
N PHE A 183 12.83 -15.55 11.23
CA PHE A 183 11.58 -15.46 11.97
C PHE A 183 11.70 -16.41 13.15
N LYS A 184 12.21 -15.89 14.27
CA LYS A 184 12.16 -16.56 15.55
C LYS A 184 10.69 -16.71 15.90
N ALA A 185 10.18 -17.92 15.67
CA ALA A 185 8.85 -18.33 16.04
C ALA A 185 8.67 -18.10 17.54
N ILE A 186 7.85 -17.11 17.90
CA ILE A 186 7.15 -17.11 19.18
C ILE A 186 5.74 -17.59 18.85
N MET A 187 5.60 -18.91 18.72
CA MET A 187 4.32 -19.61 18.78
C MET A 187 4.34 -20.49 20.03
N GLY A 188 4.23 -19.83 21.17
CA GLY A 188 3.80 -20.45 22.42
C GLY A 188 2.30 -20.22 22.58
N LEU A 189 1.52 -21.29 22.38
CA LEU A 189 0.28 -21.67 23.08
C LEU A 189 -0.55 -22.53 22.13
N GLY A 190 -0.42 -23.85 22.34
CA GLY A 190 -1.24 -24.84 21.67
C GLY A 190 -2.68 -24.79 22.15
N PHE A 191 -3.61 -24.84 21.20
CA PHE A 191 -4.92 -25.45 21.41
C PHE A 191 -5.24 -26.37 20.24
N GLY A 192 -5.74 -27.55 20.60
CA GLY A 192 -5.76 -28.74 19.77
C GLY A 192 -6.57 -28.65 18.48
N LYS A 193 -6.06 -29.35 17.47
CA LYS A 193 -6.74 -29.73 16.24
C LYS A 193 -8.08 -30.42 16.57
N LYS A 194 -9.19 -29.89 16.04
CA LYS A 194 -10.29 -30.73 15.53
C LYS A 194 -10.56 -30.34 14.08
N LYS A 195 -10.05 -31.15 13.16
CA LYS A 195 -10.41 -31.12 11.74
C LYS A 195 -11.90 -31.46 11.65
N LYS A 196 -12.75 -30.52 11.21
CA LYS A 196 -14.07 -30.84 10.66
C LYS A 196 -13.95 -30.76 9.14
N LYS A 197 -14.26 -31.88 8.48
CA LYS A 197 -14.32 -32.01 7.02
C LYS A 197 -15.36 -31.02 6.47
N PRO A 198 -15.15 -30.42 5.29
CA PRO A 198 -16.18 -29.63 4.64
C PRO A 198 -17.28 -30.58 4.15
N THR A 199 -18.51 -30.36 4.60
CA THR A 199 -19.72 -30.96 4.03
C THR A 199 -20.04 -30.21 2.75
N GLU A 200 -20.02 -30.92 1.61
CA GLU A 200 -20.62 -30.48 0.35
C GLU A 200 -22.08 -30.07 0.57
N ILE A 201 -22.40 -28.84 0.20
CA ILE A 201 -23.79 -28.39 0.09
C ILE A 201 -24.16 -28.54 -1.38
N LYS A 202 -25.01 -29.54 -1.64
CA LYS A 202 -25.57 -29.87 -2.95
C LYS A 202 -26.56 -28.76 -3.33
N PHE A 203 -26.31 -28.07 -4.44
CA PHE A 203 -27.27 -27.15 -5.04
C PHE A 203 -28.26 -28.00 -5.86
N GLU A 204 -29.51 -28.07 -5.41
CA GLU A 204 -30.60 -28.53 -6.27
C GLU A 204 -31.00 -27.37 -7.19
N SER A 205 -30.82 -27.63 -8.48
CA SER A 205 -31.25 -26.82 -9.61
C SER A 205 -32.76 -26.63 -9.60
N GLY A 206 -33.19 -25.41 -9.91
CA GLY A 206 -34.60 -25.05 -10.02
C GLY A 206 -35.31 -25.80 -11.13
N ASP A 207 -36.56 -26.17 -10.85
CA ASP A 207 -37.54 -26.56 -11.84
C ASP A 207 -38.39 -25.35 -12.22
N GLU A 208 -38.46 -25.13 -13.52
CA GLU A 208 -39.29 -24.18 -14.23
C GLU A 208 -40.76 -24.61 -14.12
N GLY A 209 -41.65 -23.65 -13.83
CA GLY A 209 -43.07 -23.89 -13.61
C GLY A 209 -43.89 -22.78 -14.26
N GLU A 210 -44.07 -22.96 -15.56
CA GLU A 210 -44.83 -22.23 -16.55
C GLU A 210 -46.32 -21.95 -16.21
N GLU A 211 -46.80 -20.80 -16.71
CA GLU A 211 -48.15 -20.50 -17.21
C GLU A 211 -49.36 -20.45 -16.26
N LYS A 212 -49.99 -19.25 -16.21
CA LYS A 212 -51.40 -19.06 -16.59
C LYS A 212 -51.77 -17.57 -16.70
N GLY A 213 -51.95 -17.12 -17.94
CA GLY A 213 -52.82 -16.02 -18.30
C GLY A 213 -54.11 -16.56 -18.92
N ARG A 214 -55.25 -16.05 -18.47
CA ARG A 214 -56.55 -15.97 -19.19
C ARG A 214 -57.44 -15.07 -18.33
N ALA A 215 -57.73 -13.83 -18.77
CA ALA A 215 -58.86 -13.42 -19.59
C ALA A 215 -60.21 -13.82 -18.97
#